data_AF-A0A660RLD3-F1
#
_entry.id   AF-A0A660RLD3-F1
#
_cell.length_a   1.000
_cell.length_b   1.000
_cell.length_c   1.000
_cell.angle_alpha   90.00
_cell.angle_beta   90.00
_cell.angle_gamma   90.00
#
_symmetry.space_group_name_H-M   'P 1'
#
loop_
_entity.id
_entity.type
_entity.pdbx_description
1 polymer ?
#
loop_
_entity_poly.entity_id
_entity_poly.type
_entity_poly.pdbx_seq_one_letter_code
_entity_poly.pdbx_strand_id
1 'polypeptide(L)'
;MKRIITTVGTSIFTNYQKDNTDLNCRIEDLKLKLYEEWGDWEGDIESMRKMLLPWLNRNSKSSAEIKSILKLKEQYGEIKVYLIATDTILSPLAAEIIKEFLEQKNIETVFDRSKDIISGLQVEDKGEFIKVGLSNLIKRLKNLMGGSPDSYKDTLIFNITGGYKAIIPYMTIMGQIYEIPICYIFEETDELIEIPQAPMDFDFSIIDDNYNAFRFLKKQSPISYKEFLNDPGKEVLEKLKEKNLIESDSGNMKLTPLGILLVKRYEDLFNSGKYHKQNLISMLIELKLFKYFVKKYGNDVVEQGKKVGEKNYDIDIYIENGEKITAIEVKSGGNVPIWEDRAGSIEHKLTKGGFDYLLKNHNGKKLKLEVILYHPKGIDKSVLKQIGDLHRKYPEKTKSLKWYWLKIPDNYSTNTHWDVSDEKLERIYP
;
A
#
# COMPACT_ATOMS: atom_id res chain seq x y z
N MET A 1 -9.26 -13.83 -18.33
CA MET A 1 -9.20 -14.70 -17.13
C MET A 1 -9.10 -13.86 -15.87
N LYS A 2 -9.97 -14.07 -14.86
CA LYS A 2 -9.90 -13.43 -13.54
C LYS A 2 -9.02 -14.25 -12.59
N ARG A 3 -8.36 -13.61 -11.63
CA ARG A 3 -7.58 -14.21 -10.55
C ARG A 3 -8.35 -14.05 -9.25
N ILE A 4 -8.60 -15.13 -8.53
CA ILE A 4 -9.36 -15.11 -7.28
C ILE A 4 -8.41 -15.49 -6.14
N ILE A 5 -8.22 -14.61 -5.17
CA ILE A 5 -7.50 -14.96 -3.94
C ILE A 5 -8.52 -15.32 -2.88
N THR A 6 -8.50 -16.57 -2.42
CA THR A 6 -9.43 -17.09 -1.42
C THR A 6 -8.66 -17.52 -0.17
N THR A 7 -9.04 -16.97 0.98
CA THR A 7 -8.57 -17.47 2.28
C THR A 7 -9.33 -18.74 2.66
N VAL A 8 -8.61 -19.71 3.21
CA VAL A 8 -9.14 -21.05 3.49
C VAL A 8 -9.31 -21.25 4.98
N GLY A 9 -10.55 -21.48 5.40
CA GLY A 9 -10.90 -21.85 6.76
C GLY A 9 -11.01 -23.36 6.94
N THR A 10 -11.74 -23.74 7.97
CA THR A 10 -11.97 -25.14 8.36
C THR A 10 -13.42 -25.59 8.14
N SER A 11 -14.19 -24.82 7.35
CA SER A 11 -15.63 -25.03 7.13
C SER A 11 -15.94 -26.44 6.59
N ILE A 12 -15.07 -26.96 5.72
CA ILE A 12 -15.18 -28.32 5.16
C ILE A 12 -15.24 -29.40 6.24
N PHE A 13 -14.44 -29.27 7.31
CA PHE A 13 -14.44 -30.22 8.41
C PHE A 13 -15.71 -30.06 9.23
N THR A 14 -16.08 -28.83 9.61
CA THR A 14 -17.30 -28.59 10.39
C THR A 14 -18.56 -29.08 9.68
N ASN A 15 -18.62 -28.98 8.35
CA ASN A 15 -19.75 -29.50 7.58
C ASN A 15 -19.71 -31.02 7.44
N TYR A 16 -18.53 -31.62 7.32
CA TYR A 16 -18.39 -33.08 7.36
C TYR A 16 -18.92 -33.67 8.68
N GLN A 17 -18.63 -32.99 9.81
CA GLN A 17 -19.03 -33.41 11.15
C GLN A 17 -20.55 -33.37 11.39
N LYS A 18 -21.32 -32.63 10.56
CA LYS A 18 -22.79 -32.60 10.65
C LYS A 18 -23.40 -33.94 10.25
N ASP A 19 -22.81 -34.61 9.27
CA ASP A 19 -23.34 -35.84 8.68
C ASP A 19 -22.54 -37.10 9.09
N ASN A 20 -21.31 -36.94 9.59
CA ASN A 20 -20.40 -38.04 9.91
C ASN A 20 -19.62 -37.77 11.20
N THR A 21 -19.38 -38.79 12.02
CA THR A 21 -18.71 -38.64 13.33
C THR A 21 -17.32 -39.28 13.40
N ASP A 22 -16.92 -40.00 12.37
CA ASP A 22 -15.71 -40.81 12.26
C ASP A 22 -14.40 -40.01 12.25
N LEU A 23 -14.45 -38.72 11.91
CA LEU A 23 -13.29 -37.82 11.97
C LEU A 23 -13.29 -36.87 13.18
N ASN A 24 -14.28 -36.94 14.07
CA ASN A 24 -14.46 -35.94 15.13
C ASN A 24 -13.23 -35.81 16.04
N CYS A 25 -12.68 -36.93 16.53
CA CYS A 25 -11.51 -36.90 17.41
C CYS A 25 -10.30 -36.29 16.68
N ARG A 26 -10.02 -36.76 15.46
CA ARG A 26 -8.88 -36.26 14.65
C ARG A 26 -8.98 -34.77 14.34
N ILE A 27 -10.18 -34.29 14.00
CA ILE A 27 -10.40 -32.87 13.73
C ILE A 27 -10.13 -32.05 15.00
N GLU A 28 -10.60 -32.50 16.16
CA GLU A 28 -10.36 -31.78 17.41
C GLU A 28 -8.87 -31.82 17.81
N ASP A 29 -8.21 -32.97 17.66
CA ASP A 29 -6.78 -33.13 17.94
C ASP A 29 -5.90 -32.18 17.11
N LEU A 30 -6.28 -31.93 15.85
CA LEU A 30 -5.53 -31.10 14.90
C LEU A 30 -5.91 -29.62 14.89
N LYS A 31 -6.98 -29.23 15.58
CA LYS A 31 -7.64 -27.92 15.45
C LYS A 31 -6.73 -26.72 15.77
N LEU A 32 -5.83 -26.90 16.72
CA LEU A 32 -4.89 -25.87 17.16
C LEU A 32 -3.44 -26.18 16.74
N LYS A 33 -3.19 -27.39 16.22
CA LYS A 33 -1.85 -27.84 15.86
C LYS A 33 -1.25 -26.98 14.77
N LEU A 34 -0.02 -26.53 14.99
CA LEU A 34 0.69 -25.66 14.07
C LEU A 34 1.16 -26.46 12.86
N TYR A 35 1.33 -25.78 11.72
CA TYR A 35 1.77 -26.46 10.49
C TYR A 35 3.17 -27.10 10.65
N GLU A 36 4.01 -26.60 11.56
CA GLU A 36 5.31 -27.23 11.86
C GLU A 36 5.17 -28.66 12.40
N GLU A 37 4.07 -28.99 13.06
CA GLU A 37 3.75 -30.34 13.56
C GLU A 37 3.19 -31.26 12.45
N TRP A 38 3.07 -30.79 11.19
CA TRP A 38 2.44 -31.56 10.10
C TRP A 38 3.00 -32.98 9.94
N GLY A 39 4.32 -33.13 10.06
CA GLY A 39 4.99 -34.43 9.90
C GLY A 39 4.57 -35.46 10.95
N ASP A 40 4.29 -35.02 12.17
CA ASP A 40 3.88 -35.89 13.28
C ASP A 40 2.47 -36.47 13.07
N TRP A 41 1.66 -35.79 12.25
CA TRP A 41 0.27 -36.13 11.98
C TRP A 41 0.02 -36.62 10.56
N GLU A 42 1.07 -36.90 9.77
CA GLU A 42 0.93 -37.22 8.34
C GLU A 42 -0.02 -38.39 8.07
N GLY A 43 -0.02 -39.41 8.94
CA GLY A 43 -0.92 -40.56 8.84
C GLY A 43 -2.40 -40.18 9.01
N ASP A 44 -2.72 -39.35 10.01
CA ASP A 44 -4.09 -38.89 10.25
C ASP A 44 -4.55 -37.93 9.15
N ILE A 45 -3.67 -37.01 8.74
CA ILE A 45 -3.90 -36.06 7.64
C ILE A 45 -4.23 -36.81 6.34
N GLU A 46 -3.46 -37.84 5.99
CA GLU A 46 -3.70 -38.62 4.78
C GLU A 46 -4.98 -39.47 4.88
N SER A 47 -5.28 -40.02 6.05
CA SER A 47 -6.56 -40.68 6.31
C SER A 47 -7.73 -39.72 6.13
N MET A 48 -7.64 -38.50 6.68
CA MET A 48 -8.68 -37.48 6.58
C MET A 48 -8.89 -37.06 5.13
N ARG A 49 -7.81 -36.82 4.36
CA ARG A 49 -7.88 -36.51 2.92
C ARG A 49 -8.64 -37.57 2.15
N LYS A 50 -8.29 -38.84 2.31
CA LYS A 50 -8.91 -39.98 1.61
C LYS A 50 -10.41 -40.11 1.88
N MET A 51 -10.87 -39.68 3.05
CA MET A 51 -12.28 -39.73 3.44
C MET A 51 -13.05 -38.48 2.97
N LEU A 52 -12.44 -37.30 3.10
CA LEU A 52 -13.05 -36.02 2.78
C LEU A 52 -13.20 -35.78 1.29
N LEU A 53 -12.22 -36.14 0.47
CA LEU A 53 -12.27 -35.85 -0.97
C LEU A 53 -13.44 -36.56 -1.69
N PRO A 54 -13.70 -37.87 -1.48
CA PRO A 54 -14.89 -38.53 -2.04
C PRO A 54 -16.20 -37.98 -1.48
N TRP A 55 -16.23 -37.61 -0.20
CA TRP A 55 -17.41 -36.98 0.41
C TRP A 55 -17.70 -35.62 -0.23
N LEU A 56 -16.67 -34.81 -0.46
CA LEU A 56 -16.79 -33.50 -1.08
C LEU A 56 -17.28 -33.59 -2.53
N ASN A 57 -16.82 -34.60 -3.28
CA ASN A 57 -17.31 -34.85 -4.63
C ASN A 57 -18.81 -35.17 -4.71
N ARG A 58 -19.37 -35.79 -3.67
CA ARG A 58 -20.81 -36.03 -3.54
C ARG A 58 -21.57 -34.82 -3.00
N ASN A 59 -20.89 -33.92 -2.28
CA ASN A 59 -21.47 -32.77 -1.63
C ASN A 59 -20.72 -31.48 -2.04
N SER A 60 -20.80 -31.14 -3.33
CA SER A 60 -19.99 -30.09 -3.97
C SER A 60 -20.25 -28.66 -3.46
N LYS A 61 -21.27 -28.45 -2.62
CA LYS A 61 -21.59 -27.16 -1.98
C LYS A 61 -21.23 -27.13 -0.47
N SER A 62 -20.47 -28.11 0.01
CA SER A 62 -20.22 -28.29 1.45
C SER A 62 -19.10 -27.46 2.06
N SER A 63 -18.47 -26.55 1.33
CA SER A 63 -17.64 -25.51 1.92
C SER A 63 -17.99 -24.14 1.35
N ALA A 64 -17.89 -23.11 2.20
CA ALA A 64 -18.20 -21.75 1.80
C ALA A 64 -17.21 -21.26 0.72
N GLU A 65 -15.96 -21.71 0.78
CA GLU A 65 -14.90 -21.45 -0.20
C GLU A 65 -15.24 -22.02 -1.57
N ILE A 66 -15.62 -23.30 -1.66
CA ILE A 66 -15.97 -23.93 -2.95
C ILE A 66 -17.21 -23.29 -3.53
N LYS A 67 -18.24 -23.08 -2.69
CA LYS A 67 -19.50 -22.45 -3.09
C LYS A 67 -19.25 -21.07 -3.70
N SER A 68 -18.42 -20.24 -3.07
CA SER A 68 -18.07 -18.91 -3.57
C SER A 68 -17.23 -18.95 -4.84
N ILE A 69 -16.24 -19.84 -4.93
CA ILE A 69 -15.41 -20.00 -6.13
C ILE A 69 -16.24 -20.45 -7.34
N LEU A 70 -17.15 -21.42 -7.16
CA LEU A 70 -18.00 -21.89 -8.25
C LEU A 70 -18.95 -20.79 -8.75
N LYS A 71 -19.50 -19.94 -7.87
CA LYS A 71 -20.29 -18.78 -8.31
C LYS A 71 -19.46 -17.75 -9.06
N LEU A 72 -18.24 -17.48 -8.59
CA LEU A 72 -17.31 -16.60 -9.31
C LEU A 72 -16.94 -17.18 -10.69
N LYS A 73 -16.82 -18.51 -10.81
CA LYS A 73 -16.62 -19.21 -12.09
C LYS A 73 -17.81 -19.00 -13.02
N GLU A 74 -19.03 -19.15 -12.51
CA GLU A 74 -20.27 -18.92 -13.28
C GLU A 74 -20.36 -17.45 -13.76
N GLN A 75 -20.03 -16.49 -12.89
CA GLN A 75 -20.13 -15.06 -13.20
C GLN A 75 -19.05 -14.57 -14.18
N TYR A 76 -17.81 -15.04 -14.05
CA TYR A 76 -16.67 -14.50 -14.80
C TYR A 76 -16.09 -15.43 -15.87
N GLY A 77 -16.58 -16.66 -16.00
CA GLY A 77 -16.10 -17.63 -16.97
C GLY A 77 -14.72 -18.18 -16.61
N GLU A 78 -13.65 -17.78 -17.30
CA GLU A 78 -12.30 -18.26 -16.98
C GLU A 78 -11.72 -17.60 -15.73
N ILE A 79 -11.41 -18.43 -14.73
CA ILE A 79 -10.80 -18.00 -13.46
C ILE A 79 -9.57 -18.83 -13.14
N LYS A 80 -8.65 -18.23 -12.39
CA LYS A 80 -7.52 -18.86 -11.72
C LYS A 80 -7.59 -18.58 -10.22
N VAL A 81 -7.55 -19.60 -9.40
CA VAL A 81 -7.72 -19.49 -7.95
C VAL A 81 -6.36 -19.59 -7.25
N TYR A 82 -6.12 -18.72 -6.27
CA TYR A 82 -5.01 -18.78 -5.33
C TYR A 82 -5.58 -18.99 -3.94
N LEU A 83 -5.20 -20.09 -3.30
CA LEU A 83 -5.63 -20.39 -1.94
C LEU A 83 -4.59 -19.88 -0.95
N ILE A 84 -5.04 -19.32 0.17
CA ILE A 84 -4.17 -18.89 1.28
C ILE A 84 -4.64 -19.57 2.55
N ALA A 85 -3.73 -20.27 3.21
CA ALA A 85 -3.98 -21.01 4.43
C ALA A 85 -3.34 -20.33 5.64
N THR A 86 -3.91 -20.59 6.79
CA THR A 86 -3.41 -20.16 8.10
C THR A 86 -2.39 -21.15 8.64
N ASP A 87 -1.62 -20.76 9.65
CA ASP A 87 -0.51 -21.56 10.21
C ASP A 87 -0.99 -22.66 11.19
N THR A 88 -2.05 -23.38 10.82
CA THR A 88 -2.67 -24.45 11.61
C THR A 88 -3.03 -25.61 10.71
N ILE A 89 -2.68 -26.85 11.06
CA ILE A 89 -2.70 -28.05 10.18
C ILE A 89 -3.99 -28.19 9.36
N LEU A 90 -5.15 -27.94 9.98
CA LEU A 90 -6.44 -28.10 9.28
C LEU A 90 -6.59 -27.17 8.08
N SER A 91 -6.09 -25.93 8.12
CA SER A 91 -6.28 -24.97 7.03
C SER A 91 -5.49 -25.34 5.76
N PRO A 92 -4.18 -25.68 5.81
CA PRO A 92 -3.46 -26.22 4.65
C PRO A 92 -4.04 -27.55 4.15
N LEU A 93 -4.49 -28.44 5.05
CA LEU A 93 -5.17 -29.68 4.64
C LEU A 93 -6.45 -29.37 3.84
N ALA A 94 -7.29 -28.46 4.34
CA ALA A 94 -8.46 -28.00 3.61
C ALA A 94 -8.09 -27.38 2.25
N ALA A 95 -7.04 -26.55 2.21
CA ALA A 95 -6.60 -25.90 0.97
C ALA A 95 -6.19 -26.93 -0.09
N GLU A 96 -5.51 -28.01 0.30
CA GLU A 96 -5.13 -29.07 -0.64
C GLU A 96 -6.31 -29.91 -1.11
N ILE A 97 -7.25 -30.24 -0.22
CA ILE A 97 -8.49 -30.95 -0.60
C ILE A 97 -9.32 -30.09 -1.56
N ILE A 98 -9.47 -28.80 -1.27
CA ILE A 98 -10.19 -27.84 -2.12
C ILE A 98 -9.49 -27.71 -3.47
N LYS A 99 -8.17 -27.58 -3.50
CA LYS A 99 -7.39 -27.52 -4.74
C LYS A 99 -7.65 -28.74 -5.62
N GLU A 100 -7.51 -29.94 -5.07
CA GLU A 100 -7.72 -31.18 -5.81
C GLU A 100 -9.15 -31.28 -6.36
N PHE A 101 -10.15 -30.91 -5.56
CA PHE A 101 -11.54 -30.85 -6.01
C PHE A 101 -11.75 -29.85 -7.16
N LEU A 102 -11.18 -28.64 -7.07
CA LEU A 102 -11.34 -27.61 -8.10
C LEU A 102 -10.61 -27.97 -9.41
N GLU A 103 -9.45 -28.61 -9.32
CA GLU A 103 -8.71 -29.12 -10.48
C GLU A 103 -9.50 -30.21 -11.22
N GLN A 104 -10.20 -31.10 -10.50
CA GLN A 104 -11.13 -32.07 -11.09
C GLN A 104 -12.30 -31.40 -11.84
N LYS A 105 -12.58 -30.12 -11.56
CA LYS A 105 -13.59 -29.29 -12.25
C LYS A 105 -12.97 -28.40 -13.34
N ASN A 106 -11.72 -28.64 -13.75
CA ASN A 106 -10.98 -27.82 -14.71
C ASN A 106 -10.85 -26.34 -14.29
N ILE A 107 -10.70 -26.08 -12.99
CA ILE A 107 -10.43 -24.75 -12.45
C ILE A 107 -8.96 -24.71 -12.02
N GLU A 108 -8.15 -23.90 -12.71
CA GLU A 108 -6.74 -23.72 -12.37
C GLU A 108 -6.61 -23.19 -10.95
N THR A 109 -5.99 -23.97 -10.05
CA THR A 109 -5.89 -23.64 -8.63
C THR A 109 -4.44 -23.75 -8.14
N VAL A 110 -3.96 -22.69 -7.50
CA VAL A 110 -2.60 -22.58 -6.99
C VAL A 110 -2.62 -22.59 -5.48
N PHE A 111 -1.86 -23.53 -4.91
CA PHE A 111 -1.50 -23.58 -3.50
C PHE A 111 -0.11 -24.22 -3.40
N ASP A 112 0.86 -23.44 -2.92
CA ASP A 112 2.23 -23.84 -2.65
C ASP A 112 2.49 -23.67 -1.16
N ARG A 113 2.61 -24.78 -0.41
CA ARG A 113 2.77 -24.78 1.05
C ARG A 113 3.88 -23.85 1.53
N SER A 114 4.97 -23.71 0.75
CA SER A 114 6.12 -22.88 1.12
C SER A 114 5.85 -21.37 1.10
N LYS A 115 4.73 -20.94 0.49
CA LYS A 115 4.39 -19.52 0.28
C LYS A 115 2.98 -19.16 0.73
N ASP A 116 2.06 -20.11 0.65
CA ASP A 116 0.63 -19.90 0.84
C ASP A 116 0.13 -20.28 2.23
N ILE A 117 0.98 -20.88 3.06
CA ILE A 117 0.77 -21.00 4.49
C ILE A 117 1.38 -19.77 5.15
N ILE A 118 0.54 -18.93 5.74
CA ILE A 118 0.99 -17.66 6.31
C ILE A 118 1.53 -17.88 7.71
N SER A 119 2.86 -18.00 7.82
CA SER A 119 3.55 -18.14 9.10
C SER A 119 3.12 -17.08 10.12
N GLY A 120 2.81 -17.53 11.33
CA GLY A 120 2.32 -16.73 12.45
C GLY A 120 0.83 -16.39 12.39
N LEU A 121 0.11 -16.75 11.31
CA LEU A 121 -1.33 -16.55 11.20
C LEU A 121 -2.08 -17.69 11.92
N GLN A 122 -2.06 -17.68 13.25
CA GLN A 122 -2.65 -18.70 14.13
C GLN A 122 -3.50 -18.06 15.25
N VAL A 123 -4.22 -18.86 16.04
CA VAL A 123 -5.18 -18.35 17.05
C VAL A 123 -4.76 -18.54 18.51
N GLU A 124 -3.69 -19.29 18.79
CA GLU A 124 -3.16 -19.53 20.13
C GLU A 124 -2.39 -18.32 20.70
N ASP A 125 -1.57 -17.67 19.86
CA ASP A 125 -0.79 -16.50 20.22
C ASP A 125 -1.31 -15.27 19.45
N LYS A 126 -2.11 -14.47 20.17
CA LYS A 126 -2.62 -13.19 19.66
C LYS A 126 -1.51 -12.23 19.24
N GLY A 127 -0.39 -12.21 19.96
CA GLY A 127 0.75 -11.36 19.65
C GLY A 127 1.37 -11.74 18.32
N GLU A 128 1.63 -13.03 18.12
CA GLU A 128 2.16 -13.59 16.88
C GLU A 128 1.21 -13.37 15.69
N PHE A 129 -0.09 -13.62 15.89
CA PHE A 129 -1.14 -13.36 14.89
C PHE A 129 -1.08 -11.92 14.36
N ILE A 130 -1.05 -10.95 15.27
CA ILE A 130 -1.10 -9.54 14.90
C ILE A 130 0.24 -9.10 14.30
N LYS A 131 1.35 -9.41 14.97
CA LYS A 131 2.67 -8.85 14.65
C LYS A 131 3.31 -9.53 13.43
N VAL A 132 3.19 -10.85 13.36
CA VAL A 132 3.85 -11.67 12.33
C VAL A 132 2.84 -12.13 11.30
N GLY A 133 1.75 -12.77 11.72
CA GLY A 133 0.74 -13.36 10.84
C GLY A 133 0.13 -12.37 9.86
N LEU A 134 -0.49 -11.30 10.35
CA LEU A 134 -1.11 -10.27 9.50
C LEU A 134 -0.09 -9.54 8.61
N SER A 135 1.11 -9.27 9.14
CA SER A 135 2.21 -8.68 8.36
C SER A 135 2.63 -9.56 7.19
N ASN A 136 2.72 -10.88 7.41
CA ASN A 136 3.03 -11.86 6.38
C ASN A 136 1.88 -12.03 5.38
N LEU A 137 0.63 -12.00 5.82
CA LEU A 137 -0.55 -12.01 4.96
C LEU A 137 -0.50 -10.81 3.97
N ILE A 138 -0.29 -9.59 4.48
CA ILE A 138 -0.19 -8.39 3.64
C ILE A 138 0.96 -8.50 2.62
N LYS A 139 2.10 -9.10 3.00
CA LYS A 139 3.21 -9.36 2.08
C LYS A 139 2.80 -10.37 1.00
N ARG A 140 2.17 -11.48 1.36
CA ARG A 140 1.74 -12.50 0.39
C ARG A 140 0.69 -11.94 -0.58
N LEU A 141 -0.32 -11.24 -0.08
CA LEU A 141 -1.34 -10.60 -0.90
C LEU A 141 -0.73 -9.61 -1.90
N LYS A 142 0.23 -8.77 -1.48
CA LYS A 142 0.94 -7.85 -2.37
C LYS A 142 1.75 -8.59 -3.45
N ASN A 143 2.40 -9.71 -3.11
CA ASN A 143 3.11 -10.52 -4.08
C ASN A 143 2.16 -11.14 -5.12
N LEU A 144 0.97 -11.57 -4.69
CA LEU A 144 -0.06 -12.13 -5.57
C LEU A 144 -0.73 -11.06 -6.44
N MET A 145 -0.90 -9.83 -5.93
CA MET A 145 -1.41 -8.72 -6.73
C MET A 145 -0.53 -8.46 -7.94
N GLY A 146 0.80 -8.48 -7.76
CA GLY A 146 1.78 -8.10 -8.76
C GLY A 146 2.30 -6.66 -8.55
N GLY A 147 3.22 -6.24 -9.41
CA GLY A 147 3.98 -4.99 -9.25
C GLY A 147 3.32 -3.73 -9.84
N SER A 148 2.26 -3.86 -10.64
CA SER A 148 1.61 -2.71 -11.30
C SER A 148 0.09 -2.73 -11.12
N PRO A 149 -0.60 -1.58 -11.11
CA PRO A 149 -2.07 -1.52 -11.13
C PRO A 149 -2.71 -2.38 -12.22
N ASP A 150 -2.14 -2.37 -13.43
CA ASP A 150 -2.65 -3.16 -14.56
C ASP A 150 -2.61 -4.67 -14.28
N SER A 151 -1.74 -5.12 -13.37
CA SER A 151 -1.66 -6.54 -13.00
C SER A 151 -2.84 -6.99 -12.14
N TYR A 152 -3.49 -6.12 -11.36
CA TYR A 152 -4.58 -6.50 -10.44
C TYR A 152 -5.91 -5.80 -10.68
N LYS A 153 -5.88 -4.56 -11.17
CA LYS A 153 -7.09 -3.79 -11.47
C LYS A 153 -7.87 -4.51 -12.56
N ASP A 154 -9.16 -4.71 -12.33
CA ASP A 154 -10.09 -5.45 -13.20
C ASP A 154 -9.72 -6.93 -13.46
N THR A 155 -8.69 -7.48 -12.84
CA THR A 155 -8.28 -8.88 -13.04
C THR A 155 -8.28 -9.69 -11.76
N LEU A 156 -8.11 -9.05 -10.60
CA LEU A 156 -8.04 -9.70 -9.30
C LEU A 156 -9.34 -9.52 -8.51
N ILE A 157 -9.72 -10.53 -7.74
CA ILE A 157 -10.84 -10.50 -6.81
C ILE A 157 -10.39 -11.10 -5.48
N PHE A 158 -10.72 -10.44 -4.38
CA PHE A 158 -10.55 -11.00 -3.03
C PHE A 158 -11.83 -11.73 -2.63
N ASN A 159 -11.74 -13.03 -2.45
CA ASN A 159 -12.79 -13.84 -1.88
C ASN A 159 -12.52 -14.04 -0.39
N ILE A 160 -13.19 -13.26 0.44
CA ILE A 160 -13.04 -13.25 1.91
C ILE A 160 -14.07 -14.14 2.60
N THR A 161 -14.71 -15.06 1.85
CA THR A 161 -15.74 -15.97 2.36
C THR A 161 -15.19 -16.92 3.44
N GLY A 162 -13.99 -17.47 3.20
CA GLY A 162 -13.36 -18.44 4.08
C GLY A 162 -12.23 -17.86 4.94
N GLY A 163 -11.72 -18.66 5.87
CA GLY A 163 -10.60 -18.31 6.73
C GLY A 163 -11.00 -17.65 8.06
N TYR A 164 -9.99 -17.28 8.85
CA TYR A 164 -10.22 -16.65 10.15
C TYR A 164 -10.86 -15.27 10.02
N LYS A 165 -12.00 -15.07 10.68
CA LYS A 165 -12.76 -13.80 10.64
C LYS A 165 -11.93 -12.57 11.01
N ALA A 166 -10.88 -12.74 11.82
CA ALA A 166 -9.96 -11.67 12.20
C ALA A 166 -9.13 -11.08 11.03
N ILE A 167 -8.98 -11.80 9.91
CA ILE A 167 -8.25 -11.30 8.73
C ILE A 167 -9.14 -10.45 7.80
N ILE A 168 -10.47 -10.65 7.86
CA ILE A 168 -11.44 -10.01 6.97
C ILE A 168 -11.32 -8.48 6.99
N PRO A 169 -11.20 -7.79 8.14
CA PRO A 169 -11.05 -6.34 8.15
C PRO A 169 -9.81 -5.85 7.38
N TYR A 170 -8.68 -6.55 7.50
CA TYR A 170 -7.43 -6.17 6.83
C TYR A 170 -7.50 -6.42 5.32
N MET A 171 -8.07 -7.54 4.89
CA MET A 171 -8.32 -7.81 3.48
C MET A 171 -9.33 -6.84 2.88
N THR A 172 -10.34 -6.42 3.66
CA THR A 172 -11.33 -5.43 3.25
C THR A 172 -10.67 -4.07 3.05
N ILE A 173 -9.91 -3.57 4.04
CA ILE A 173 -9.14 -2.31 3.90
C ILE A 173 -8.23 -2.39 2.67
N MET A 174 -7.50 -3.49 2.50
CA MET A 174 -6.61 -3.67 1.35
C MET A 174 -7.38 -3.68 0.02
N GLY A 175 -8.54 -4.35 -0.04
CA GLY A 175 -9.38 -4.35 -1.23
C GLY A 175 -9.89 -2.95 -1.58
N GLN A 176 -10.30 -2.18 -0.58
CA GLN A 176 -10.81 -0.81 -0.76
C GLN A 176 -9.71 0.15 -1.25
N ILE A 177 -8.56 0.23 -0.57
CA ILE A 177 -7.49 1.17 -0.95
C ILE A 177 -6.84 0.85 -2.30
N TYR A 178 -6.87 -0.42 -2.71
CA TYR A 178 -6.33 -0.87 -4.00
C TYR A 178 -7.40 -1.01 -5.09
N GLU A 179 -8.66 -0.67 -4.81
CA GLU A 179 -9.79 -0.81 -5.73
C GLU A 179 -9.93 -2.25 -6.29
N ILE A 180 -9.68 -3.25 -5.46
CA ILE A 180 -9.85 -4.67 -5.80
C ILE A 180 -11.26 -5.09 -5.39
N PRO A 181 -12.08 -5.68 -6.30
CA PRO A 181 -13.37 -6.25 -5.97
C PRO A 181 -13.26 -7.27 -4.83
N ILE A 182 -14.16 -7.16 -3.85
CA ILE A 182 -14.20 -8.04 -2.68
C ILE A 182 -15.53 -8.78 -2.70
N CYS A 183 -15.48 -10.10 -2.60
CA CYS A 183 -16.66 -10.94 -2.59
C CYS A 183 -16.73 -11.78 -1.32
N TYR A 184 -17.96 -12.04 -0.87
CA TYR A 184 -18.29 -12.82 0.30
C TYR A 184 -19.59 -13.60 0.07
N ILE A 185 -19.71 -14.81 0.60
CA ILE A 185 -20.96 -15.58 0.65
C ILE A 185 -21.32 -15.86 2.11
N PHE A 186 -22.59 -15.64 2.49
CA PHE A 186 -23.11 -16.18 3.75
C PHE A 186 -23.26 -17.70 3.63
N GLU A 187 -22.76 -18.45 4.61
CA GLU A 187 -22.78 -19.92 4.61
C GLU A 187 -24.18 -20.50 4.28
N GLU A 188 -25.22 -19.91 4.88
CA GLU A 188 -26.62 -20.33 4.76
C GLU A 188 -27.31 -19.90 3.44
N THR A 189 -26.73 -18.98 2.66
CA THR A 189 -27.38 -18.44 1.44
C THR A 189 -26.60 -18.75 0.19
N ASP A 190 -27.29 -18.81 -0.95
CA ASP A 190 -26.66 -18.96 -2.26
C ASP A 190 -26.33 -17.60 -2.91
N GLU A 191 -26.31 -16.48 -2.19
CA GLU A 191 -26.04 -15.17 -2.81
C GLU A 191 -24.58 -14.76 -2.65
N LEU A 192 -23.95 -14.38 -3.77
CA LEU A 192 -22.64 -13.73 -3.80
C LEU A 192 -22.83 -12.25 -3.51
N ILE A 193 -22.19 -11.78 -2.44
CA ILE A 193 -22.19 -10.38 -2.05
C ILE A 193 -20.89 -9.76 -2.51
N GLU A 194 -21.00 -8.77 -3.38
CA GLU A 194 -19.89 -7.89 -3.70
C GLU A 194 -19.90 -6.72 -2.71
N ILE A 195 -18.81 -6.52 -1.99
CA ILE A 195 -18.65 -5.36 -1.11
C ILE A 195 -18.35 -4.15 -2.02
N PRO A 196 -19.20 -3.12 -1.99
CA PRO A 196 -19.02 -1.95 -2.85
C PRO A 196 -17.72 -1.23 -2.52
N GLN A 197 -17.12 -0.64 -3.55
CA GLN A 197 -15.95 0.23 -3.39
C GLN A 197 -16.40 1.59 -2.85
N ALA A 198 -15.88 1.96 -1.69
CA ALA A 198 -16.04 3.29 -1.11
C ALA A 198 -14.89 4.19 -1.58
N PRO A 199 -15.12 5.52 -1.71
CA PRO A 199 -14.06 6.48 -2.04
C PRO A 199 -13.16 6.68 -0.82
N MET A 200 -12.34 5.68 -0.49
CA MET A 200 -11.46 5.68 0.67
C MET A 200 -10.02 5.40 0.28
N ASP A 201 -9.11 6.18 0.86
CA ASP A 201 -7.67 5.91 0.88
C ASP A 201 -7.11 6.40 2.21
N PHE A 202 -5.83 6.17 2.46
CA PHE A 202 -5.16 6.67 3.64
C PHE A 202 -4.92 8.18 3.61
N ASP A 203 -4.85 8.79 4.79
CA ASP A 203 -4.31 10.13 4.97
C ASP A 203 -2.77 10.09 4.91
N PHE A 204 -2.21 10.34 3.73
CA PHE A 204 -0.77 10.33 3.50
C PHE A 204 -0.02 11.50 4.16
N SER A 205 -0.72 12.55 4.64
CA SER A 205 -0.07 13.64 5.37
C SER A 205 0.65 13.13 6.63
N ILE A 206 0.18 12.02 7.20
CA ILE A 206 0.84 11.35 8.33
C ILE A 206 2.25 10.88 7.96
N ILE A 207 2.44 10.36 6.74
CA ILE A 207 3.78 10.00 6.27
C ILE A 207 4.58 11.27 6.00
N ASP A 208 4.03 12.26 5.29
CA ASP A 208 4.77 13.48 4.95
C ASP A 208 5.33 14.19 6.20
N ASP A 209 4.50 14.34 7.24
CA ASP A 209 4.85 14.95 8.53
C ASP A 209 5.89 14.13 9.31
N ASN A 210 5.94 12.80 9.11
CA ASN A 210 6.73 11.89 9.95
C ASN A 210 7.64 10.95 9.12
N TYR A 211 8.05 11.35 7.91
CA TYR A 211 8.66 10.41 6.97
C TYR A 211 9.97 9.81 7.51
N ASN A 212 10.76 10.55 8.29
CA ASN A 212 11.95 10.02 8.99
C ASN A 212 11.59 8.83 9.90
N ALA A 213 10.50 8.94 10.66
CA ALA A 213 10.01 7.87 11.53
C ALA A 213 9.78 6.57 10.73
N PHE A 214 9.02 6.67 9.63
CA PHE A 214 8.74 5.52 8.76
C PHE A 214 9.99 5.02 8.04
N ARG A 215 10.92 5.91 7.66
CA ARG A 215 12.20 5.53 7.07
C ARG A 215 13.05 4.69 8.03
N PHE A 216 13.10 5.05 9.32
CA PHE A 216 13.80 4.26 10.33
C PHE A 216 13.19 2.87 10.49
N LEU A 217 11.85 2.80 10.57
CA LEU A 217 11.10 1.54 10.72
C LEU A 217 11.23 0.61 9.51
N LYS A 218 11.62 1.13 8.35
CA LYS A 218 11.87 0.36 7.13
C LYS A 218 13.29 -0.19 7.01
N LYS A 219 14.23 0.24 7.85
CA LYS A 219 15.63 -0.25 7.77
C LYS A 219 15.69 -1.74 8.12
N GLN A 220 16.67 -2.44 7.55
CA GLN A 220 16.90 -3.86 7.87
C GLN A 220 17.25 -4.04 9.35
N SER A 221 18.00 -3.09 9.94
CA SER A 221 18.28 -3.07 11.37
C SER A 221 17.09 -2.49 12.14
N PRO A 222 16.53 -3.21 13.13
CA PRO A 222 15.48 -2.69 13.99
C PRO A 222 15.96 -1.45 14.73
N ILE A 223 15.09 -0.44 14.84
CA ILE A 223 15.32 0.73 15.70
C ILE A 223 14.77 0.45 17.10
N SER A 224 15.57 0.71 18.13
CA SER A 224 15.12 0.51 19.51
C SER A 224 14.10 1.57 19.95
N TYR A 225 13.29 1.25 20.96
CA TYR A 225 12.36 2.21 21.56
C TYR A 225 13.06 3.50 22.03
N LYS A 226 14.24 3.36 22.64
CA LYS A 226 15.01 4.49 23.17
C LYS A 226 15.55 5.38 22.06
N GLU A 227 16.04 4.79 20.97
CA GLU A 227 16.50 5.56 19.82
C GLU A 227 15.35 6.33 19.17
N PHE A 228 14.20 5.66 18.98
CA PHE A 228 13.02 6.30 18.40
C PHE A 228 12.48 7.45 19.29
N LEU A 229 12.58 7.30 20.62
CA LEU A 229 12.20 8.35 21.58
C LEU A 229 13.10 9.59 21.48
N ASN A 230 14.36 9.42 21.11
CA ASN A 230 15.31 10.52 20.93
C ASN A 230 15.14 11.21 19.57
N ASP A 231 14.99 10.42 18.50
CA ASP A 231 14.74 10.88 17.13
C ASP A 231 13.97 9.74 16.41
N PRO A 232 12.68 9.94 16.05
CA PRO A 232 11.96 11.19 15.79
C PRO A 232 11.35 11.92 17.00
N GLY A 233 11.39 11.36 18.20
CA GLY A 233 10.92 12.06 19.40
C GLY A 233 9.63 11.50 20.01
N LYS A 234 9.36 11.88 21.28
CA LYS A 234 8.20 11.43 22.06
C LYS A 234 6.85 11.81 21.42
N GLU A 235 6.69 13.03 20.92
CA GLU A 235 5.44 13.51 20.31
C GLU A 235 5.07 12.67 19.08
N VAL A 236 6.05 12.37 18.22
CA VAL A 236 5.86 11.52 17.03
C VAL A 236 5.51 10.08 17.43
N LEU A 237 6.21 9.53 18.43
CA LEU A 237 5.93 8.20 18.96
C LEU A 237 4.49 8.07 19.45
N GLU A 238 4.02 9.02 20.27
CA GLU A 238 2.67 9.02 20.83
C GLU A 238 1.62 9.17 19.72
N LYS A 239 1.80 10.12 18.79
CA LYS A 239 0.89 10.35 17.65
C LYS A 239 0.75 9.10 16.76
N LEU A 240 1.85 8.41 16.46
CA LEU A 240 1.82 7.23 15.59
C LEU A 240 1.28 5.98 16.30
N LYS A 241 1.49 5.86 17.62
CA LYS A 241 0.89 4.79 18.44
C LYS A 241 -0.62 4.96 18.59
N GLU A 242 -1.09 6.18 18.85
CA GLU A 242 -2.52 6.49 18.97
C GLU A 242 -3.28 6.12 17.69
N LYS A 243 -2.67 6.36 16.53
CA LYS A 243 -3.20 5.96 15.22
C LYS A 243 -3.00 4.48 14.88
N ASN A 244 -2.45 3.69 15.80
CA ASN A 244 -2.15 2.27 15.65
C ASN A 244 -1.30 1.96 14.40
N LEU A 245 -0.32 2.81 14.08
CA LEU A 245 0.58 2.64 12.92
C LEU A 245 1.92 2.00 13.30
N ILE A 246 2.32 2.18 14.57
CA ILE A 246 3.57 1.64 15.11
C ILE A 246 3.32 1.01 16.47
N GLU A 247 4.14 0.04 16.82
CA GLU A 247 4.12 -0.61 18.13
C GLU A 247 5.54 -0.91 18.62
N SER A 248 5.66 -1.24 19.91
CA SER A 248 6.92 -1.74 20.47
C SER A 248 6.83 -3.24 20.69
N ASP A 249 7.84 -3.96 20.22
CA ASP A 249 7.97 -5.39 20.33
C ASP A 249 9.39 -5.77 20.72
N SER A 250 9.55 -6.45 21.85
CA SER A 250 10.85 -6.85 22.41
C SER A 250 11.88 -5.70 22.47
N GLY A 251 11.43 -4.50 22.86
CA GLY A 251 12.27 -3.30 22.99
C GLY A 251 12.57 -2.56 21.68
N ASN A 252 12.13 -3.09 20.54
CA ASN A 252 12.27 -2.46 19.22
C ASN A 252 10.94 -1.85 18.77
N MET A 253 11.01 -0.87 17.88
CA MET A 253 9.83 -0.30 17.23
C MET A 253 9.58 -0.99 15.89
N LYS A 254 8.32 -1.29 15.60
CA LYS A 254 7.87 -1.92 14.37
C LYS A 254 6.61 -1.25 13.83
N LEU A 255 6.34 -1.43 12.55
CA LEU A 255 5.05 -1.09 11.95
C LEU A 255 4.01 -2.13 12.36
N THR A 256 2.81 -1.68 12.71
CA THR A 256 1.64 -2.55 12.82
C THR A 256 1.17 -2.98 11.41
N PRO A 257 0.24 -3.93 11.27
CA PRO A 257 -0.35 -4.26 9.97
C PRO A 257 -0.96 -3.06 9.22
N LEU A 258 -1.59 -2.12 9.95
CA LEU A 258 -2.10 -0.88 9.34
C LEU A 258 -0.97 0.06 8.91
N GLY A 259 0.09 0.17 9.71
CA GLY A 259 1.29 0.91 9.34
C GLY A 259 1.96 0.36 8.09
N ILE A 260 2.00 -0.97 7.95
CA ILE A 260 2.52 -1.65 6.75
C ILE A 260 1.65 -1.31 5.52
N LEU A 261 0.33 -1.40 5.62
CA LEU A 261 -0.59 -1.05 4.52
C LEU A 261 -0.42 0.41 4.08
N LEU A 262 -0.40 1.34 5.05
CA LEU A 262 -0.19 2.77 4.82
C LEU A 262 1.11 3.03 4.05
N VAL A 263 2.23 2.49 4.55
CA VAL A 263 3.55 2.68 3.92
C VAL A 263 3.61 2.07 2.53
N LYS A 264 3.09 0.84 2.34
CA LYS A 264 3.10 0.20 1.01
C LYS A 264 2.25 0.95 -0.01
N ARG A 265 1.05 1.39 0.39
CA ARG A 265 0.18 2.17 -0.49
C ARG A 265 0.84 3.49 -0.89
N TYR A 266 1.46 4.20 0.06
CA TYR A 266 2.25 5.39 -0.23
C TYR A 266 3.37 5.12 -1.24
N GLU A 267 4.14 4.05 -1.05
CA GLU A 267 5.24 3.68 -1.95
C GLU A 267 4.75 3.38 -3.36
N ASP A 268 3.65 2.65 -3.52
CA ASP A 268 3.06 2.36 -4.83
C ASP A 268 2.65 3.67 -5.56
N LEU A 269 2.02 4.60 -4.84
CA LEU A 269 1.61 5.89 -5.38
C LEU A 269 2.80 6.78 -5.73
N PHE A 270 3.82 6.80 -4.87
CA PHE A 270 5.05 7.56 -5.09
C PHE A 270 5.81 7.04 -6.31
N ASN A 271 5.99 5.71 -6.40
CA ASN A 271 6.72 5.07 -7.50
C ASN A 271 6.01 5.18 -8.85
N SER A 272 4.68 5.16 -8.85
CA SER A 272 3.87 5.35 -10.05
C SER A 272 3.71 6.82 -10.46
N GLY A 273 4.23 7.77 -9.66
CA GLY A 273 4.04 9.22 -9.89
C GLY A 273 2.60 9.70 -9.66
N LYS A 274 1.75 8.88 -9.05
CA LYS A 274 0.34 9.20 -8.77
C LYS A 274 0.13 9.86 -7.40
N TYR A 275 1.17 9.94 -6.57
CA TYR A 275 1.11 10.48 -5.21
C TYR A 275 0.46 11.87 -5.13
N HIS A 276 0.96 12.85 -5.91
CA HIS A 276 0.44 14.22 -5.89
C HIS A 276 -1.04 14.32 -6.29
N LYS A 277 -1.52 13.39 -7.13
CA LYS A 277 -2.93 13.34 -7.54
C LYS A 277 -3.86 12.77 -6.48
N GLN A 278 -3.33 12.02 -5.51
CA GLN A 278 -4.12 11.41 -4.44
C GLN A 278 -3.93 12.09 -3.08
N ASN A 279 -2.88 12.89 -2.91
CA ASN A 279 -2.67 13.67 -1.71
C ASN A 279 -3.36 15.05 -1.80
N LEU A 280 -4.51 15.17 -1.15
CA LEU A 280 -5.33 16.39 -1.10
C LEU A 280 -4.58 17.61 -0.56
N ILE A 281 -3.70 17.42 0.42
CA ILE A 281 -2.89 18.52 0.98
C ILE A 281 -1.96 19.05 -0.09
N SER A 282 -1.23 18.18 -0.80
CA SER A 282 -0.33 18.60 -1.86
C SER A 282 -1.07 19.41 -2.93
N MET A 283 -2.26 18.95 -3.35
CA MET A 283 -3.12 19.69 -4.29
C MET A 283 -3.57 21.06 -3.75
N LEU A 284 -3.94 21.14 -2.46
CA LEU A 284 -4.33 22.39 -1.83
C LEU A 284 -3.17 23.40 -1.77
N ILE A 285 -1.98 22.94 -1.42
CA ILE A 285 -0.78 23.79 -1.36
C ILE A 285 -0.43 24.32 -2.75
N GLU A 286 -0.45 23.46 -3.77
CA GLU A 286 -0.22 23.85 -5.16
C GLU A 286 -1.25 24.91 -5.62
N LEU A 287 -2.53 24.70 -5.34
CA LEU A 287 -3.59 25.67 -5.65
C LEU A 287 -3.38 27.02 -4.95
N LYS A 288 -2.95 27.02 -3.69
CA LYS A 288 -2.66 28.26 -2.95
C LYS A 288 -1.46 29.00 -3.54
N LEU A 289 -0.42 28.27 -3.96
CA LEU A 289 0.73 28.86 -4.66
C LEU A 289 0.35 29.41 -6.03
N PHE A 290 -0.47 28.69 -6.80
CA PHE A 290 -1.00 29.16 -8.07
C PHE A 290 -1.75 30.48 -7.90
N LYS A 291 -2.69 30.56 -6.94
CA LYS A 291 -3.42 31.81 -6.63
C LYS A 291 -2.49 32.96 -6.25
N TYR A 292 -1.46 32.67 -5.46
CA TYR A 292 -0.44 33.66 -5.09
C TYR A 292 0.31 34.20 -6.30
N PHE A 293 0.75 33.34 -7.21
CA PHE A 293 1.46 33.76 -8.42
C PHE A 293 0.55 34.47 -9.42
N VAL A 294 -0.71 34.06 -9.57
CA VAL A 294 -1.71 34.80 -10.36
C VAL A 294 -1.90 36.22 -9.82
N LYS A 295 -2.01 36.39 -8.49
CA LYS A 295 -2.10 37.72 -7.88
C LYS A 295 -0.85 38.57 -8.12
N LYS A 296 0.33 37.94 -8.21
CA LYS A 296 1.63 38.61 -8.37
C LYS A 296 1.96 38.98 -9.82
N TYR A 297 1.58 38.15 -10.78
CA TYR A 297 2.01 38.28 -12.18
C TYR A 297 0.86 38.44 -13.18
N GLY A 298 -0.38 38.19 -12.77
CA GLY A 298 -1.55 38.17 -13.65
C GLY A 298 -1.91 36.75 -14.13
N ASN A 299 -3.18 36.54 -14.46
CA ASN A 299 -3.69 35.22 -14.87
C ASN A 299 -3.20 34.80 -16.26
N ASP A 300 -2.92 35.76 -17.15
CA ASP A 300 -2.57 35.47 -18.55
C ASP A 300 -1.16 34.86 -18.73
N VAL A 301 -0.34 34.91 -17.67
CA VAL A 301 1.06 34.48 -17.71
C VAL A 301 1.36 33.34 -16.74
N VAL A 302 0.38 32.85 -15.97
CA VAL A 302 0.55 31.80 -14.97
C VAL A 302 -0.36 30.62 -15.30
N GLU A 303 0.23 29.43 -15.43
CA GLU A 303 -0.47 28.18 -15.70
C GLU A 303 -0.19 27.16 -14.58
N GLN A 304 -1.21 26.40 -14.17
CA GLN A 304 -1.10 25.29 -13.23
C GLN A 304 -1.04 23.95 -13.99
N GLY A 305 -0.10 23.07 -13.65
CA GLY A 305 0.01 21.73 -14.25
C GLY A 305 0.35 21.74 -15.74
N LYS A 306 1.16 22.70 -16.20
CA LYS A 306 1.49 22.88 -17.62
C LYS A 306 2.24 21.66 -18.16
N LYS A 307 1.74 21.11 -19.27
CA LYS A 307 2.43 20.03 -20.00
C LYS A 307 3.46 20.61 -20.96
N VAL A 308 4.69 20.12 -20.89
CA VAL A 308 5.79 20.56 -21.76
C VAL A 308 6.41 19.40 -22.53
N GLY A 309 6.75 19.65 -23.79
CA GLY A 309 7.34 18.69 -24.71
C GLY A 309 6.40 17.57 -25.17
N GLU A 310 6.85 16.78 -26.14
CA GLU A 310 6.06 15.71 -26.78
C GLU A 310 5.63 14.60 -25.81
N LYS A 311 6.36 14.43 -24.70
CA LYS A 311 6.03 13.45 -23.66
C LYS A 311 5.09 14.00 -22.58
N ASN A 312 4.56 15.22 -22.75
CA ASN A 312 3.64 15.87 -21.80
C ASN A 312 4.18 15.87 -20.36
N TYR A 313 5.42 16.28 -20.17
CA TYR A 313 6.00 16.39 -18.83
C TYR A 313 5.28 17.47 -18.03
N ASP A 314 5.05 17.22 -16.74
CA ASP A 314 4.27 18.10 -15.88
C ASP A 314 5.14 19.11 -15.13
N ILE A 315 4.75 20.39 -15.17
CA ILE A 315 5.28 21.47 -14.34
C ILE A 315 4.14 21.98 -13.46
N ASP A 316 4.32 21.89 -12.13
CA ASP A 316 3.26 22.19 -11.16
C ASP A 316 2.76 23.64 -11.31
N ILE A 317 3.67 24.62 -11.41
CA ILE A 317 3.34 26.03 -11.76
C ILE A 317 4.31 26.56 -12.80
N TYR A 318 3.78 27.09 -13.89
CA TYR A 318 4.54 27.65 -15.00
C TYR A 318 4.21 29.13 -15.18
N ILE A 319 5.24 29.98 -15.25
CA ILE A 319 5.10 31.43 -15.41
C ILE A 319 5.90 31.89 -16.61
N GLU A 320 5.27 32.49 -17.59
CA GLU A 320 5.91 33.00 -18.81
C GLU A 320 5.53 34.46 -19.05
N ASN A 321 6.46 35.36 -18.73
CA ASN A 321 6.27 36.79 -18.90
C ASN A 321 7.35 37.33 -19.86
N GLY A 322 6.92 37.64 -21.09
CA GLY A 322 7.78 38.10 -22.15
C GLY A 322 8.93 37.12 -22.43
N GLU A 323 10.17 37.56 -22.18
CA GLU A 323 11.40 36.81 -22.41
C GLU A 323 11.84 35.94 -21.21
N LYS A 324 10.98 35.74 -20.20
CA LYS A 324 11.35 34.96 -19.00
C LYS A 324 10.38 33.83 -18.74
N ILE A 325 10.93 32.64 -18.51
CA ILE A 325 10.21 31.45 -18.05
C ILE A 325 10.61 31.17 -16.61
N THR A 326 9.64 30.98 -15.71
CA THR A 326 9.84 30.42 -14.38
C THR A 326 9.03 29.13 -14.25
N ALA A 327 9.71 28.00 -14.07
CA ALA A 327 9.08 26.70 -13.88
C ALA A 327 9.27 26.26 -12.43
N ILE A 328 8.18 25.93 -11.75
CA ILE A 328 8.14 25.71 -10.31
C ILE A 328 7.60 24.32 -10.00
N GLU A 329 8.30 23.63 -9.12
CA GLU A 329 7.88 22.36 -8.53
C GLU A 329 7.53 22.54 -7.06
N VAL A 330 6.45 21.91 -6.62
CA VAL A 330 5.99 21.94 -5.24
C VAL A 330 6.16 20.56 -4.63
N LYS A 331 6.83 20.48 -3.47
CA LYS A 331 6.98 19.23 -2.71
C LYS A 331 6.80 19.49 -1.21
N SER A 332 6.47 18.45 -0.46
CA SER A 332 6.56 18.53 1.00
C SER A 332 8.02 18.75 1.41
N GLY A 333 8.22 19.67 2.35
CA GLY A 333 9.49 19.96 3.02
C GLY A 333 9.77 19.04 4.20
N GLY A 334 8.86 18.09 4.50
CA GLY A 334 9.17 16.92 5.30
C GLY A 334 10.21 16.04 4.59
N ASN A 335 10.53 14.87 5.15
CA ASN A 335 11.65 14.05 4.67
C ASN A 335 11.38 13.24 3.36
N VAL A 336 10.53 13.74 2.46
CA VAL A 336 10.26 13.08 1.18
C VAL A 336 11.54 13.07 0.31
N PRO A 337 11.93 11.94 -0.31
CA PRO A 337 13.13 11.88 -1.13
C PRO A 337 13.02 12.80 -2.35
N ILE A 338 13.99 13.70 -2.47
CA ILE A 338 14.24 14.53 -3.66
C ILE A 338 15.15 13.77 -4.64
N TRP A 339 15.90 12.81 -4.10
CA TRP A 339 16.87 11.93 -4.76
C TRP A 339 16.30 10.52 -4.91
N GLU A 340 16.66 9.85 -6.02
CA GLU A 340 16.29 8.54 -6.54
C GLU A 340 15.49 8.72 -7.84
N ASP A 341 16.04 8.23 -8.96
CA ASP A 341 15.49 8.33 -10.33
C ASP A 341 14.15 7.58 -10.46
N ARG A 342 13.13 8.15 -9.80
CA ARG A 342 11.74 7.74 -9.79
C ARG A 342 10.93 8.88 -10.40
N ALA A 343 9.87 8.58 -11.13
CA ALA A 343 9.15 9.54 -11.97
C ALA A 343 8.75 10.87 -11.27
N GLY A 344 8.49 10.85 -9.96
CA GLY A 344 8.10 12.03 -9.18
C GLY A 344 9.23 12.84 -8.52
N SER A 345 10.49 12.41 -8.60
CA SER A 345 11.60 13.09 -7.90
C SER A 345 12.12 14.31 -8.66
N ILE A 346 12.73 15.25 -7.95
CA ILE A 346 13.34 16.43 -8.59
C ILE A 346 14.53 16.02 -9.46
N GLU A 347 15.30 15.01 -9.04
CA GLU A 347 16.36 14.42 -9.86
C GLU A 347 15.82 13.91 -11.20
N HIS A 348 14.71 13.18 -11.20
CA HIS A 348 14.08 12.71 -12.43
C HIS A 348 13.59 13.88 -13.29
N LYS A 349 12.93 14.88 -12.69
CA LYS A 349 12.48 16.07 -13.43
C LYS A 349 13.64 16.84 -14.06
N LEU A 350 14.79 16.94 -13.39
CA LEU A 350 16.02 17.58 -13.89
C LEU A 350 16.77 16.76 -14.95
N THR A 351 16.62 15.44 -14.97
CA THR A 351 17.43 14.57 -15.84
C THR A 351 16.66 14.04 -17.05
N LYS A 352 15.36 13.80 -16.89
CA LYS A 352 14.50 13.13 -17.87
C LYS A 352 13.09 13.74 -17.98
N GLY A 353 12.73 14.71 -17.14
CA GLY A 353 11.37 15.29 -17.09
C GLY A 353 11.28 16.74 -17.56
N GLY A 354 10.30 17.47 -17.02
CA GLY A 354 9.94 18.81 -17.48
C GLY A 354 11.06 19.86 -17.33
N PHE A 355 11.83 19.81 -16.24
CA PHE A 355 12.99 20.70 -16.09
C PHE A 355 14.08 20.40 -17.12
N ASP A 356 14.40 19.13 -17.38
CA ASP A 356 15.36 18.74 -18.42
C ASP A 356 14.91 19.22 -19.81
N TYR A 357 13.62 19.10 -20.12
CA TYR A 357 13.05 19.59 -21.37
C TYR A 357 13.22 21.11 -21.50
N LEU A 358 12.87 21.89 -20.48
CA LEU A 358 12.97 23.35 -20.50
C LEU A 358 14.42 23.85 -20.55
N LEU A 359 15.35 23.16 -19.88
CA LEU A 359 16.78 23.46 -19.98
C LEU A 359 17.28 23.39 -21.43
N LYS A 360 16.70 22.48 -22.24
CA LYS A 360 17.04 22.31 -23.66
C LYS A 360 16.19 23.17 -24.61
N ASN A 361 14.96 23.51 -24.25
CA ASN A 361 13.95 24.08 -25.15
C ASN A 361 13.28 25.35 -24.59
N HIS A 362 14.07 26.33 -24.15
CA HIS A 362 13.55 27.64 -23.68
C HIS A 362 13.62 28.75 -24.74
N ASN A 363 13.96 28.43 -25.99
CA ASN A 363 13.91 29.35 -27.15
C ASN A 363 14.56 30.73 -26.91
N GLY A 364 15.73 30.75 -26.23
CA GLY A 364 16.45 31.99 -25.91
C GLY A 364 15.89 32.80 -24.73
N LYS A 365 14.75 32.40 -24.16
CA LYS A 365 14.17 33.04 -22.96
C LYS A 365 15.02 32.77 -21.72
N LYS A 366 15.08 33.73 -20.80
CA LYS A 366 15.71 33.55 -19.50
C LYS A 366 14.93 32.52 -18.66
N LEU A 367 15.52 31.35 -18.45
CA LEU A 367 14.92 30.27 -17.65
C LEU A 367 15.31 30.37 -16.17
N LYS A 368 14.31 30.32 -15.29
CA LYS A 368 14.45 30.16 -13.84
C LYS A 368 13.74 28.88 -13.42
N LEU A 369 14.45 27.99 -12.72
CA LEU A 369 13.84 26.80 -12.15
C LEU A 369 13.69 27.01 -10.64
N GLU A 370 12.56 26.63 -10.06
CA GLU A 370 12.32 26.75 -8.63
C GLU A 370 11.72 25.48 -8.05
N VAL A 371 12.10 25.16 -6.82
CA VAL A 371 11.41 24.15 -6.01
C VAL A 371 10.96 24.82 -4.72
N ILE A 372 9.67 24.72 -4.42
CA ILE A 372 9.05 25.21 -3.20
C ILE A 372 8.74 24.00 -2.32
N LEU A 373 9.39 23.95 -1.17
CA LEU A 373 9.20 22.93 -0.14
C LEU A 373 8.26 23.47 0.94
N TYR A 374 7.09 22.87 1.14
CA TYR A 374 6.15 23.33 2.19
C TYR A 374 6.31 22.54 3.48
N HIS A 375 6.43 23.22 4.62
CA HIS A 375 6.44 22.56 5.94
C HIS A 375 6.14 23.57 7.05
N PRO A 376 5.47 23.20 8.16
CA PRO A 376 5.16 24.17 9.20
C PRO A 376 6.38 24.61 10.03
N LYS A 377 7.30 23.69 10.34
CA LYS A 377 8.37 23.90 11.33
C LYS A 377 9.78 24.12 10.73
N GLY A 378 9.97 23.93 9.42
CA GLY A 378 11.29 24.00 8.76
C GLY A 378 11.56 22.80 7.86
N ILE A 379 12.63 22.82 7.09
CA ILE A 379 13.01 21.73 6.17
C ILE A 379 13.87 20.69 6.88
N ASP A 380 13.58 19.42 6.66
CA ASP A 380 14.35 18.34 7.28
C ASP A 380 15.84 18.37 6.87
N LYS A 381 16.74 18.06 7.82
CA LYS A 381 18.20 18.05 7.59
C LYS A 381 18.61 17.07 6.49
N SER A 382 17.92 15.94 6.38
CA SER A 382 18.18 14.96 5.31
C SER A 382 17.83 15.52 3.93
N VAL A 383 16.82 16.38 3.83
CA VAL A 383 16.37 17.02 2.59
C VAL A 383 17.37 18.08 2.18
N LEU A 384 17.81 18.91 3.13
CA LEU A 384 18.90 19.87 2.91
C LEU A 384 20.18 19.16 2.42
N LYS A 385 20.52 18.00 3.00
CA LYS A 385 21.64 17.17 2.53
C LYS A 385 21.43 16.68 1.09
N GLN A 386 20.24 16.16 0.76
CA GLN A 386 19.89 15.72 -0.60
C GLN A 386 19.98 16.85 -1.63
N ILE A 387 19.55 18.07 -1.27
CA ILE A 387 19.71 19.26 -2.13
C ILE A 387 21.19 19.51 -2.42
N GLY A 388 22.03 19.51 -1.38
CA GLY A 388 23.48 19.68 -1.54
C GLY A 388 24.11 18.58 -2.40
N ASP A 389 23.72 17.32 -2.20
CA ASP A 389 24.17 16.20 -3.01
C ASP A 389 23.76 16.38 -4.49
N LEU A 390 22.52 16.80 -4.75
CA LEU A 390 21.97 16.98 -6.10
C LEU A 390 22.75 18.05 -6.89
N HIS A 391 23.03 19.19 -6.25
CA HIS A 391 23.85 20.25 -6.84
C HIS A 391 25.28 19.81 -7.12
N ARG A 392 25.89 19.00 -6.23
CA ARG A 392 27.22 18.42 -6.47
C ARG A 392 27.24 17.45 -7.65
N LYS A 393 26.16 16.68 -7.82
CA LYS A 393 26.03 15.69 -8.89
C LYS A 393 25.72 16.32 -10.26
N TYR A 394 24.94 17.41 -10.29
CA TYR A 394 24.45 18.04 -11.53
C TYR A 394 24.67 19.57 -11.59
N PRO A 395 25.91 20.07 -11.42
CA PRO A 395 26.18 21.50 -11.24
C PRO A 395 25.65 22.38 -12.40
N GLU A 396 25.78 21.92 -13.64
CA GLU A 396 25.30 22.68 -14.81
C GLU A 396 23.76 22.73 -14.89
N LYS A 397 23.08 21.64 -14.52
CA LYS A 397 21.61 21.58 -14.57
C LYS A 397 20.95 22.32 -13.42
N THR A 398 21.64 22.44 -12.29
CA THR A 398 21.09 23.11 -11.09
C THR A 398 21.51 24.57 -10.97
N LYS A 399 22.32 25.10 -11.91
CA LYS A 399 22.80 26.49 -11.92
C LYS A 399 21.70 27.56 -11.80
N SER A 400 20.54 27.32 -12.41
CA SER A 400 19.38 28.22 -12.35
C SER A 400 18.31 27.79 -11.34
N LEU A 401 18.54 26.68 -10.63
CA LEU A 401 17.59 26.07 -9.70
C LEU A 401 17.66 26.72 -8.33
N LYS A 402 16.55 27.32 -7.90
CA LYS A 402 16.40 27.93 -6.58
C LYS A 402 15.48 27.11 -5.69
N TRP A 403 15.79 27.11 -4.39
CA TRP A 403 15.03 26.37 -3.40
C TRP A 403 14.42 27.34 -2.40
N TYR A 404 13.13 27.16 -2.14
CA TYR A 404 12.39 27.95 -1.16
C TYR A 404 11.69 27.04 -0.17
N TRP A 405 11.59 27.49 1.07
CA TRP A 405 10.69 26.95 2.07
C TRP A 405 9.44 27.82 2.12
N LEU A 406 8.28 27.20 1.92
CA LEU A 406 6.99 27.79 2.23
C LEU A 406 6.60 27.42 3.67
N LYS A 407 6.61 28.41 4.56
CA LYS A 407 6.14 28.25 5.93
C LYS A 407 4.61 28.25 5.98
N ILE A 408 4.03 27.09 6.29
CA ILE A 408 2.59 26.89 6.43
C ILE A 408 2.16 26.85 7.90
N PRO A 409 0.88 27.10 8.24
CA PRO A 409 0.41 27.01 9.63
C PRO A 409 0.53 25.58 10.17
N ASP A 410 0.75 25.39 11.47
CA ASP A 410 0.81 24.04 12.09
C ASP A 410 -0.50 23.25 11.88
N ASN A 411 -1.64 23.94 11.80
CA ASN A 411 -2.95 23.34 11.56
C ASN A 411 -3.36 23.34 10.08
N TYR A 412 -2.42 23.40 9.13
CA TYR A 412 -2.71 23.51 7.69
C TYR A 412 -3.66 22.42 7.15
N SER A 413 -3.70 21.25 7.78
CA SER A 413 -4.56 20.13 7.40
C SER A 413 -6.03 20.31 7.82
N THR A 414 -6.30 21.17 8.81
CA THR A 414 -7.64 21.42 9.35
C THR A 414 -8.08 22.88 9.19
N ASN A 415 -7.15 23.79 8.93
CA ASN A 415 -7.39 25.20 8.69
C ASN A 415 -6.89 25.59 7.29
N THR A 416 -7.82 25.93 6.42
CA THR A 416 -7.52 26.38 5.05
C THR A 416 -7.61 27.90 4.88
N HIS A 417 -7.97 28.64 5.94
CA HIS A 417 -8.08 30.11 5.95
C HIS A 417 -6.73 30.80 6.15
N TRP A 418 -5.82 30.56 5.21
CA TRP A 418 -4.52 31.21 5.14
C TRP A 418 -4.07 31.32 3.69
N ASP A 419 -3.31 32.37 3.38
CA ASP A 419 -2.76 32.59 2.05
C ASP A 419 -1.24 32.55 2.04
N VAL A 420 -0.66 32.33 0.86
CA VAL A 420 0.77 32.46 0.62
C VAL A 420 1.11 33.93 0.41
N SER A 421 2.22 34.37 0.99
CA SER A 421 2.78 35.71 0.85
C SER A 421 4.30 35.63 0.72
N ASP A 422 4.93 36.72 0.27
CA ASP A 422 6.40 36.80 0.15
C ASP A 422 7.11 36.53 1.50
N GLU A 423 6.55 37.00 2.61
CA GLU A 423 7.08 36.77 3.97
C GLU A 423 7.11 35.29 4.39
N LYS A 424 6.30 34.45 3.75
CA LYS A 424 6.24 33.00 4.02
C LYS A 424 7.16 32.18 3.13
N LEU A 425 7.80 32.80 2.13
CA LEU A 425 8.69 32.14 1.18
C LEU A 425 10.14 32.51 1.49
N GLU A 426 10.84 31.62 2.18
CA GLU A 426 12.24 31.81 2.55
C GLU A 426 13.16 31.07 1.58
N ARG A 427 14.23 31.69 1.10
CA ARG A 427 15.22 31.01 0.27
C ARG A 427 16.15 30.15 1.16
N ILE A 428 16.22 28.86 0.88
CA ILE A 428 16.95 27.89 1.73
C ILE A 428 18.22 27.33 1.10
N TYR A 429 18.45 27.58 -0.19
CA TYR A 429 19.69 27.19 -0.87
C TYR A 429 20.15 28.31 -1.84
N PRO A 430 21.44 28.69 -1.82
CA PRO A 430 21.98 29.81 -2.57
C PRO A 430 22.02 29.62 -4.09
#